data_AF-A0A7W0QP59-F1
#
_entry.id   AF-A0A7W0QP59-F1
#
_cell.length_a   1.000
_cell.length_b   1.000
_cell.length_c   1.000
_cell.angle_alpha   90.00
_cell.angle_beta   90.00
_cell.angle_gamma   90.00
#
_symmetry.space_group_name_H-M   'P 1'
#
loop_
_entity.id
_entity.type
_entity.pdbx_description
1 polymer ?
#
loop_
_entity_poly.entity_id
_entity_poly.type
_entity_poly.pdbx_seq_one_letter_code
_entity_poly.pdbx_strand_id
1 'polypeptide(L)'
;AGGYGFGLGITETCSYGHVVAHSGGLPGFGSQMRWLPEYGVGIIAMGNRTYTGWGGPCAAALDLLDKSGGLEPRQAAPSAALIRAKEDVSNLVVQWDDALADRIVAVNLYLDRSKDRRRREFAEWRAKMGTCEANAPFTYVENALRGRWTLSCERGTLGVAVTLAPTDPPTVQFLEIGAPQPVTRSACRAQ
;
A
#
# COMPACT_ATOMS: atom_id res chain seq x y z
N ALA A 1 10.57 17.12 1.76
CA ALA A 1 9.82 18.23 2.39
C ALA A 1 9.56 17.91 3.87
N GLY A 2 8.76 18.69 4.61
CA GLY A 2 8.40 18.36 6.00
C GLY A 2 7.03 18.91 6.43
N GLY A 3 6.41 18.29 7.42
CA GLY A 3 5.10 18.65 7.95
C GLY A 3 4.86 18.12 9.37
N TYR A 4 3.78 18.54 10.00
CA TYR A 4 3.38 18.10 11.34
C TYR A 4 1.89 17.76 11.36
N GLY A 5 1.54 16.63 11.97
CA GLY A 5 0.15 16.17 12.08
C GLY A 5 -0.01 15.07 13.12
N PHE A 6 -1.15 15.02 13.80
CA PHE A 6 -1.47 14.01 14.81
C PHE A 6 -0.40 13.82 15.90
N GLY A 7 0.27 14.91 16.31
CA GLY A 7 1.35 14.85 17.32
C GLY A 7 2.73 14.46 16.76
N LEU A 8 2.85 14.20 15.46
CA LEU A 8 4.05 13.67 14.81
C LEU A 8 4.64 14.67 13.82
N GLY A 9 5.96 14.85 13.88
CA GLY A 9 6.72 15.51 12.82
C GLY A 9 7.08 14.50 11.74
N ILE A 10 6.92 14.88 10.48
CA ILE A 10 7.24 14.06 9.31
C ILE A 10 8.25 14.83 8.47
N THR A 11 9.37 14.21 8.13
CA THR A 11 10.38 14.75 7.24
C THR A 11 10.74 13.73 6.17
N GLU A 12 10.86 14.15 4.92
CA GLU A 12 11.39 13.29 3.87
C GLU A 12 12.89 13.50 3.69
N THR A 13 13.63 12.41 3.56
CA THR A 13 15.06 12.41 3.24
C THR A 13 15.33 11.45 2.08
N CYS A 14 16.37 11.69 1.29
CA CYS A 14 16.71 10.74 0.22
C CYS A 14 17.24 9.41 0.76
N SER A 15 17.85 9.38 1.95
CA SER A 15 18.38 8.14 2.55
C SER A 15 17.27 7.24 3.09
N TYR A 16 16.21 7.81 3.68
CA TYR A 16 15.23 7.02 4.43
C TYR A 16 13.80 7.09 3.89
N GLY A 17 13.52 7.89 2.86
CA GLY A 17 12.14 8.17 2.49
C GLY A 17 11.51 9.02 3.59
N HIS A 18 10.53 8.48 4.33
CA HIS A 18 9.91 9.19 5.43
C HIS A 18 10.58 8.89 6.78
N VAL A 19 10.81 9.96 7.53
CA VAL A 19 11.15 9.90 8.94
C VAL A 19 9.99 10.52 9.71
N VAL A 20 9.27 9.69 10.46
CA VAL A 20 8.18 10.11 11.34
C VAL A 20 8.73 10.14 12.77
N ALA A 21 8.55 11.23 13.51
CA ALA A 21 9.15 11.36 14.83
C ALA A 21 8.35 12.23 15.79
N HIS A 22 8.56 11.99 17.08
CA HIS A 22 8.14 12.88 18.15
C HIS A 22 9.15 12.85 19.30
N SER A 23 9.32 13.98 19.97
CA SER A 23 10.13 14.11 21.19
C SER A 23 9.23 14.50 22.35
N GLY A 24 9.55 13.98 23.53
CA GLY A 24 8.84 14.30 24.77
C GLY A 24 9.83 14.78 25.82
N GLY A 25 9.42 15.76 26.61
CA GLY A 25 10.24 16.31 27.68
C GLY A 25 9.38 16.69 28.87
N LEU A 26 9.76 16.19 30.05
CA LEU A 26 9.15 16.55 31.33
C LEU A 26 10.26 16.83 32.35
N PRO A 27 9.99 17.57 33.43
CA PRO A 27 10.88 17.58 34.59
C PRO A 27 11.18 16.14 35.05
N GLY A 28 12.46 15.80 35.14
CA GLY A 28 12.93 14.45 35.47
C GLY A 28 12.96 13.45 34.31
N PHE A 29 12.46 13.78 33.10
CA PHE A 29 12.37 12.79 32.00
C PHE A 29 12.63 13.37 30.61
N GLY A 30 13.02 12.51 29.68
CA GLY A 30 13.06 12.80 28.26
C GLY A 30 12.83 11.56 27.42
N SER A 31 12.13 11.70 26.29
CA SER A 31 11.82 10.60 25.38
C SER A 31 11.95 11.03 23.92
N GLN A 32 12.22 10.06 23.06
CA GLN A 32 12.20 10.21 21.61
C GLN A 32 11.61 8.96 20.99
N MET A 33 10.79 9.15 19.97
CA MET A 33 10.29 8.10 19.11
C MET A 33 10.52 8.52 17.66
N ARG A 34 11.05 7.60 16.85
CA ARG A 34 11.29 7.81 15.42
C ARG A 34 11.00 6.51 14.67
N TRP A 35 10.28 6.61 13.56
CA TRP A 35 9.94 5.49 12.69
C TRP A 35 10.41 5.78 11.27
N LEU A 36 10.88 4.73 10.60
CA LEU A 36 11.19 4.69 9.18
C LEU A 36 10.18 3.74 8.50
N PRO A 37 9.01 4.24 8.05
CA PRO A 37 7.93 3.40 7.51
C PRO A 37 8.36 2.52 6.34
N GLU A 38 9.24 3.02 5.48
CA GLU A 38 9.81 2.34 4.32
C GLU A 38 10.57 1.07 4.70
N TYR A 39 11.10 1.00 5.93
CA TYR A 39 11.92 -0.11 6.42
C TYR A 39 11.20 -0.92 7.51
N GLY A 40 10.06 -0.43 8.00
CA GLY A 40 9.36 -1.06 9.14
C GLY A 40 10.14 -1.00 10.45
N VAL A 41 11.03 -0.02 10.60
CA VAL A 41 11.92 0.14 11.77
C VAL A 41 11.46 1.31 12.65
N GLY A 42 11.54 1.14 13.97
CA GLY A 42 11.28 2.18 14.95
C GLY A 42 12.34 2.21 16.05
N ILE A 43 12.79 3.40 16.43
CA ILE A 43 13.65 3.63 17.59
C ILE A 43 12.87 4.42 18.62
N ILE A 44 12.86 3.92 19.85
CA ILE A 44 12.29 4.59 21.02
C ILE A 44 13.39 4.69 22.07
N ALA A 45 13.64 5.90 22.56
CA ALA A 45 14.59 6.18 23.63
C ALA A 45 13.87 6.89 24.79
N MET A 46 14.21 6.51 26.02
CA MET A 46 13.63 7.05 27.25
C MET A 46 14.74 7.27 28.27
N GLY A 47 14.65 8.35 29.03
CA GLY A 47 15.61 8.70 30.08
C GLY A 47 14.95 9.35 31.28
N ASN A 48 15.55 9.16 32.45
CA ASN A 48 15.13 9.70 33.74
C ASN A 48 15.92 10.96 34.15
N ARG A 49 16.33 11.75 33.15
CA ARG A 49 16.91 13.08 33.34
C ARG A 49 16.06 14.12 32.63
N THR A 50 15.86 15.25 33.30
CA THR A 50 15.07 16.39 32.83
C THR A 50 15.44 16.78 31.40
N TYR A 51 14.44 16.77 30.51
CA TYR A 51 14.58 17.19 29.11
C TYR A 51 15.74 16.52 28.36
N THR A 52 15.97 15.22 28.61
CA THR A 52 17.05 14.49 27.95
C THR A 52 16.90 14.52 26.43
N GLY A 53 17.89 15.08 25.74
CA GLY A 53 17.93 15.17 24.29
C GLY A 53 18.39 13.88 23.63
N TRP A 54 17.44 13.05 23.19
CA TRP A 54 17.73 11.76 22.55
C TRP A 54 17.92 11.81 21.03
N GLY A 55 17.77 12.99 20.41
CA GLY A 55 17.84 13.15 18.95
C GLY A 55 19.17 12.67 18.34
N GLY A 56 20.30 13.06 18.92
CA GLY A 56 21.64 12.65 18.49
C GLY A 56 21.85 11.13 18.62
N PRO A 57 21.64 10.52 19.80
CA PRO A 57 21.72 9.08 19.97
C PRO A 57 20.82 8.28 19.02
N CYS A 58 19.57 8.72 18.79
CA CYS A 58 18.66 8.04 17.86
C CYS A 58 19.14 8.15 16.40
N ALA A 59 19.71 9.29 16.00
CA ALA A 59 20.31 9.45 14.68
C ALA A 59 21.52 8.53 14.50
N ALA A 60 22.42 8.46 15.49
CA ALA A 60 23.58 7.57 15.45
C ALA A 60 23.17 6.09 15.38
N ALA A 61 22.12 5.68 16.12
CA ALA A 61 21.60 4.32 16.07
C ALA A 61 21.02 3.97 14.69
N LEU A 62 20.31 4.89 14.02
CA LEU A 62 19.83 4.67 12.65
C LEU A 62 20.96 4.59 11.64
N ASP A 63 21.97 5.45 11.74
CA ASP A 63 23.16 5.41 10.87
C ASP A 63 23.94 4.10 11.02
N LEU A 64 24.05 3.58 12.25
CA LEU A 64 24.65 2.26 12.49
C LEU A 64 23.80 1.12 11.90
N LEU A 65 22.47 1.17 12.05
CA LEU A 65 21.57 0.20 11.43
C LEU A 65 21.71 0.21 9.91
N ASP A 66 21.74 1.38 9.30
CA ASP A 66 21.93 1.57 7.85
C ASP A 66 23.25 0.94 7.38
N LYS A 67 24.37 1.34 8.02
CA LYS A 67 25.72 0.84 7.69
C LYS A 67 25.88 -0.66 7.90
N SER A 68 25.14 -1.24 8.84
CA SER A 68 25.15 -2.69 9.09
C SER A 68 24.34 -3.49 8.06
N GLY A 69 23.57 -2.83 7.19
CA GLY A 69 22.61 -3.48 6.29
C GLY A 69 21.30 -3.88 6.99
N GLY A 70 21.08 -3.44 8.24
CA GLY A 70 19.87 -3.73 9.02
C GLY A 70 18.64 -2.93 8.59
N LEU A 71 18.79 -1.98 7.67
CA LEU A 71 17.68 -1.24 7.05
C LEU A 71 17.36 -1.83 5.66
N GLU A 72 16.64 -2.95 5.64
CA GLU A 72 16.09 -3.50 4.40
C GLU A 72 14.71 -2.89 4.09
N PRO A 73 14.45 -2.45 2.84
CA PRO A 73 13.13 -1.93 2.48
C PRO A 73 12.04 -2.98 2.73
N ARG A 74 11.00 -2.55 3.46
CA ARG A 74 9.85 -3.37 3.78
C ARG A 74 9.18 -3.86 2.50
N GLN A 75 8.98 -5.17 2.41
CA GLN A 75 8.14 -5.76 1.37
C GLN A 75 6.68 -5.75 1.83
N ALA A 76 5.81 -5.11 1.05
CA ALA A 76 4.37 -5.12 1.32
C ALA A 76 3.80 -6.53 1.06
N ALA A 77 3.12 -7.10 2.05
CA ALA A 77 2.42 -8.37 1.94
C ALA A 77 0.91 -8.13 1.83
N PRO A 78 0.21 -8.82 0.91
CA PRO A 78 -1.24 -8.69 0.78
C PRO A 78 -1.93 -9.39 1.97
N SER A 79 -3.06 -8.85 2.43
CA SER A 79 -3.91 -9.54 3.40
C SER A 79 -4.64 -10.73 2.76
N ALA A 80 -5.15 -11.65 3.58
CA ALA A 80 -6.02 -12.73 3.12
C ALA A 80 -7.27 -12.21 2.40
N ALA A 81 -7.82 -11.07 2.85
CA ALA A 81 -8.95 -10.42 2.19
C ALA A 81 -8.58 -9.91 0.78
N LEU A 82 -7.39 -9.33 0.62
CA LEU A 82 -6.90 -8.86 -0.68
C LEU A 82 -6.64 -10.03 -1.65
N ILE A 83 -6.12 -11.15 -1.15
CA ILE A 83 -5.95 -12.37 -1.96
C ILE A 83 -7.31 -12.88 -2.47
N ARG A 84 -8.32 -12.97 -1.60
CA ARG A 84 -9.69 -13.39 -1.99
C ARG A 84 -10.31 -12.42 -2.98
N ALA A 85 -10.20 -11.11 -2.74
CA ALA A 85 -10.72 -10.10 -3.66
C ALA A 85 -10.05 -10.17 -5.03
N LYS A 86 -8.75 -10.49 -5.10
CA LYS A 86 -8.04 -10.73 -6.37
C LYS A 86 -8.65 -11.91 -7.12
N GLU A 87 -8.88 -13.03 -6.44
CA GLU A 87 -9.50 -14.22 -7.02
C GLU A 87 -10.92 -13.93 -7.53
N ASP A 88 -11.76 -13.32 -6.69
CA ASP A 88 -13.14 -12.96 -7.05
C ASP A 88 -13.18 -11.99 -8.25
N VAL A 89 -12.34 -10.95 -8.26
CA VAL A 89 -12.29 -9.99 -9.37
C VAL A 89 -11.72 -10.64 -10.63
N SER A 90 -10.70 -11.49 -10.53
CA SER A 90 -10.21 -12.26 -11.69
C SER A 90 -11.31 -13.13 -12.29
N ASN A 91 -12.14 -13.77 -11.46
CA ASN A 91 -13.28 -14.55 -11.93
C ASN A 91 -14.32 -13.66 -12.65
N LEU A 92 -14.60 -12.45 -12.13
CA LEU A 92 -15.47 -11.49 -12.81
C LEU A 92 -14.94 -11.06 -14.18
N VAL A 93 -13.61 -10.94 -14.34
CA VAL A 93 -13.00 -10.65 -15.64
C VAL A 93 -13.25 -11.78 -16.64
N VAL A 94 -13.03 -13.03 -16.22
CA VAL A 94 -13.27 -14.22 -17.05
C VAL A 94 -14.74 -14.32 -17.41
N GLN A 95 -15.62 -14.22 -16.42
CA GLN A 95 -17.06 -14.29 -16.59
C GLN A 95 -17.75 -13.39 -15.56
N TRP A 96 -18.48 -12.39 -16.06
CA TRP A 96 -19.25 -11.50 -15.20
C TRP A 96 -20.39 -12.27 -14.53
N ASP A 97 -20.45 -12.18 -13.20
CA ASP A 97 -21.52 -12.70 -12.36
C ASP A 97 -22.05 -11.56 -11.47
N ASP A 98 -23.33 -11.24 -11.65
CA ASP A 98 -23.98 -10.14 -10.92
C ASP A 98 -24.03 -10.38 -9.41
N ALA A 99 -24.18 -11.62 -8.95
CA ALA A 99 -24.25 -11.97 -7.53
C ALA A 99 -22.87 -11.93 -6.86
N LEU A 100 -21.84 -12.40 -7.57
CA LEU A 100 -20.44 -12.23 -7.13
C LEU A 100 -20.08 -10.75 -7.04
N ALA A 101 -20.42 -9.98 -8.07
CA ALA A 101 -20.14 -8.55 -8.12
C ALA A 101 -20.82 -7.82 -6.94
N ASP A 102 -22.10 -8.09 -6.65
CA ASP A 102 -22.79 -7.42 -5.53
C ASP A 102 -22.23 -7.79 -4.15
N ARG A 103 -21.68 -9.01 -4.00
CA ARG A 103 -21.15 -9.49 -2.72
C ARG A 103 -19.84 -8.82 -2.31
N ILE A 104 -18.99 -8.49 -3.28
CA ILE A 104 -17.60 -8.11 -2.99
C ILE A 104 -17.38 -6.59 -2.92
N VAL A 105 -18.37 -5.78 -3.27
CA VAL A 105 -18.20 -4.33 -3.45
C VAL A 105 -18.49 -3.54 -2.19
N ALA A 106 -17.75 -2.45 -2.00
CA ALA A 106 -18.05 -1.46 -0.98
C ALA A 106 -19.16 -0.51 -1.47
N VAL A 107 -19.81 0.18 -0.53
CA VAL A 107 -20.94 1.09 -0.79
C VAL A 107 -20.64 2.16 -1.84
N ASN A 108 -19.39 2.63 -1.94
CA ASN A 108 -19.01 3.68 -2.87
C ASN A 108 -18.82 3.17 -4.31
N LEU A 109 -18.48 1.89 -4.52
CA LEU A 109 -17.96 1.46 -5.83
C LEU A 109 -18.97 1.67 -6.97
N TYR A 110 -20.24 1.39 -6.71
CA TYR A 110 -21.33 1.60 -7.68
C TYR A 110 -21.89 3.03 -7.69
N LEU A 111 -21.57 3.84 -6.68
CA LEU A 111 -21.84 5.28 -6.68
C LEU A 111 -20.81 6.02 -7.55
N ASP A 112 -19.54 5.58 -7.51
CA ASP A 112 -18.46 6.13 -8.33
C ASP A 112 -18.64 5.76 -9.82
N ARG A 113 -19.02 4.50 -10.09
CA ARG A 113 -19.33 4.00 -11.44
C ARG A 113 -20.38 2.90 -11.37
N SER A 114 -21.55 3.16 -11.97
CA SER A 114 -22.70 2.25 -11.90
C SER A 114 -22.36 0.82 -12.32
N LYS A 115 -23.06 -0.15 -11.73
CA LYS A 115 -22.91 -1.58 -12.02
C LYS A 115 -23.04 -1.88 -13.51
N ASP A 116 -24.05 -1.31 -14.17
CA ASP A 116 -24.27 -1.49 -15.62
C ASP A 116 -23.09 -1.01 -16.46
N ARG A 117 -22.50 0.13 -16.08
CA ARG A 117 -21.33 0.66 -16.78
C ARG A 117 -20.13 -0.24 -16.60
N ARG A 118 -19.85 -0.71 -15.38
CA ARG A 118 -18.78 -1.69 -15.11
C ARG A 118 -19.00 -2.98 -15.88
N ARG A 119 -20.23 -3.52 -15.89
CA ARG A 119 -20.56 -4.73 -16.66
C ARG A 119 -20.26 -4.57 -18.15
N ARG A 120 -20.61 -3.42 -18.74
CA ARG A 120 -20.27 -3.11 -20.14
C ARG A 120 -18.76 -3.02 -20.36
N GLU A 121 -18.04 -2.31 -19.50
CA GLU A 121 -16.58 -2.19 -19.60
C GLU A 121 -15.88 -3.56 -19.51
N PHE A 122 -16.33 -4.44 -18.61
CA PHE A 122 -15.84 -5.83 -18.53
C PHE A 122 -16.13 -6.62 -19.81
N ALA A 123 -17.32 -6.46 -20.39
CA ALA A 123 -17.68 -7.09 -21.65
C ALA A 123 -16.84 -6.58 -22.83
N GLU A 124 -16.59 -5.27 -22.91
CA GLU A 124 -15.74 -4.66 -23.93
C GLU A 124 -14.29 -5.17 -23.85
N TRP A 125 -13.72 -5.22 -22.64
CA TRP A 125 -12.37 -5.74 -22.45
C TRP A 125 -12.29 -7.23 -22.80
N ARG A 126 -13.27 -8.04 -22.41
CA ARG A 126 -13.32 -9.46 -22.79
C ARG A 126 -13.47 -9.64 -24.31
N ALA A 127 -14.31 -8.83 -24.96
CA ALA A 127 -14.46 -8.84 -26.42
C ALA A 127 -13.16 -8.44 -27.15
N LYS A 128 -12.34 -7.58 -26.54
CA LYS A 128 -11.03 -7.16 -27.07
C LYS A 128 -9.92 -8.17 -26.81
N MET A 129 -9.84 -8.72 -25.60
CA MET A 129 -8.72 -9.55 -25.13
C MET A 129 -8.94 -11.05 -25.31
N GLY A 130 -10.18 -11.50 -25.51
CA GLY A 130 -10.53 -12.91 -25.51
C GLY A 130 -10.61 -13.46 -24.09
N THR A 131 -10.56 -14.78 -23.95
CA THR A 131 -10.55 -15.43 -22.63
C THR A 131 -9.25 -15.10 -21.89
N CYS A 132 -9.35 -14.79 -20.60
CA CYS A 132 -8.21 -14.54 -19.71
C CYS A 132 -8.05 -15.67 -18.70
N GLU A 133 -6.83 -15.90 -18.23
CA GLU A 133 -6.53 -16.84 -17.14
C GLU A 133 -6.70 -16.17 -15.78
N ALA A 134 -7.58 -16.69 -14.92
CA ALA A 134 -7.92 -16.05 -13.64
C ALA A 134 -6.78 -16.10 -12.60
N ASN A 135 -5.86 -17.06 -12.72
CA ASN A 135 -4.91 -17.46 -11.68
C ASN A 135 -3.57 -16.70 -11.74
N ALA A 136 -3.58 -15.40 -12.05
CA ALA A 136 -2.36 -14.59 -12.06
C ALA A 136 -1.89 -14.22 -10.64
N PRO A 137 -0.58 -14.18 -10.36
CA PRO A 137 -0.04 -13.62 -9.13
C PRO A 137 -0.16 -12.09 -9.11
N PHE A 138 0.04 -11.46 -7.96
CA PHE A 138 0.18 -10.00 -7.90
C PHE A 138 1.43 -9.56 -8.65
N THR A 139 1.29 -8.62 -9.58
CA THR A 139 2.42 -7.91 -10.20
C THR A 139 2.99 -6.86 -9.24
N TYR A 140 2.13 -6.29 -8.40
CA TYR A 140 2.52 -5.30 -7.40
C TYR A 140 1.54 -5.30 -6.21
N VAL A 141 2.10 -5.28 -5.00
CA VAL A 141 1.35 -5.09 -3.74
C VAL A 141 1.81 -3.77 -3.14
N GLU A 142 0.89 -2.83 -2.99
CA GLU A 142 1.19 -1.51 -2.44
C GLU A 142 1.12 -1.55 -0.91
N ASN A 143 0.11 -2.23 -0.38
CA ASN A 143 -0.08 -2.51 1.04
C ASN A 143 -1.04 -3.69 1.22
N ALA A 144 -1.40 -4.02 2.47
CA ALA A 144 -2.25 -5.15 2.79
C ALA A 144 -3.65 -5.13 2.15
N LEU A 145 -4.14 -3.97 1.71
CA LEU A 145 -5.49 -3.76 1.16
C LEU A 145 -5.48 -3.23 -0.28
N ARG A 146 -4.32 -3.07 -0.91
CA ARG A 146 -4.20 -2.56 -2.29
C ARG A 146 -3.17 -3.33 -3.09
N GLY A 147 -3.59 -3.81 -4.26
CA GLY A 147 -2.75 -4.59 -5.15
C GLY A 147 -3.14 -4.44 -6.61
N ARG A 148 -2.20 -4.81 -7.48
CA ARG A 148 -2.34 -4.84 -8.94
C ARG A 148 -1.79 -6.15 -9.48
N TRP A 149 -2.42 -6.66 -10.51
CA TRP A 149 -1.99 -7.86 -11.20
C TRP A 149 -2.28 -7.76 -12.70
N THR A 150 -1.65 -8.65 -13.45
CA THR A 150 -1.80 -8.71 -14.91
C THR A 150 -2.28 -10.10 -15.28
N LEU A 151 -3.43 -10.17 -15.95
CA LEU A 151 -3.99 -11.40 -16.48
C LEU A 151 -3.44 -11.64 -17.89
N SER A 152 -3.06 -12.88 -18.18
CA SER A 152 -2.78 -13.36 -19.53
C SER A 152 -4.09 -13.67 -20.24
N CYS A 153 -4.25 -13.20 -21.47
CA CYS A 153 -5.45 -13.41 -22.28
C CYS A 153 -5.06 -13.84 -23.70
N GLU A 154 -6.00 -14.41 -24.45
CA GLU A 154 -5.78 -14.88 -25.83
C GLU A 154 -5.13 -13.85 -26.76
N ARG A 155 -5.51 -12.57 -26.63
CA ARG A 155 -5.09 -11.47 -27.51
C ARG A 155 -4.21 -10.43 -26.81
N GLY A 156 -3.63 -10.76 -25.66
CA GLY A 156 -2.70 -9.88 -24.95
C GLY A 156 -2.79 -10.00 -23.44
N THR A 157 -2.56 -8.88 -22.75
CA THR A 157 -2.58 -8.83 -21.29
C THR A 157 -3.55 -7.75 -20.80
N LEU A 158 -4.21 -8.04 -19.68
CA LEU A 158 -5.14 -7.12 -19.01
C LEU A 158 -4.64 -6.81 -17.60
N GLY A 159 -4.37 -5.55 -17.32
CA GLY A 159 -4.07 -5.06 -15.99
C GLY A 159 -5.33 -4.94 -15.15
N VAL A 160 -5.25 -5.33 -13.88
CA VAL A 160 -6.30 -5.20 -12.89
C VAL A 160 -5.73 -4.55 -11.63
N ALA A 161 -6.47 -3.61 -11.04
CA ALA A 161 -6.08 -2.94 -9.80
C ALA A 161 -7.28 -2.88 -8.85
N VAL A 162 -7.05 -3.20 -7.56
CA VAL A 162 -8.07 -3.07 -6.52
C VAL A 162 -7.55 -2.36 -5.28
N THR A 163 -8.45 -1.66 -4.60
CA THR A 163 -8.28 -1.22 -3.21
C THR A 163 -9.49 -1.68 -2.41
N LEU A 164 -9.25 -2.25 -1.24
CA LEU A 164 -10.30 -2.61 -0.29
C LEU A 164 -10.58 -1.46 0.67
N ALA A 165 -11.85 -1.32 1.05
CA ALA A 165 -12.29 -0.45 2.13
C ALA A 165 -11.75 -0.97 3.47
N PRO A 166 -11.37 -0.08 4.40
CA PRO A 166 -10.98 -0.44 5.75
C PRO A 166 -12.22 -0.75 6.62
N THR A 167 -13.16 -1.55 6.09
CA THR A 167 -14.36 -2.05 6.79
C THR A 167 -14.12 -3.47 7.32
N ASP A 168 -15.03 -3.95 8.17
CA ASP A 168 -15.03 -5.34 8.62
C ASP A 168 -16.36 -6.03 8.23
N PRO A 169 -16.37 -6.97 7.25
CA PRO A 169 -15.23 -7.40 6.44
C PRO A 169 -14.80 -6.33 5.41
N PRO A 170 -13.53 -6.35 4.94
CA PRO A 170 -13.06 -5.48 3.87
C PRO A 170 -13.71 -5.84 2.51
N THR A 171 -14.20 -4.84 1.78
CA THR A 171 -14.81 -5.00 0.45
C THR A 171 -14.19 -4.05 -0.58
N VAL A 172 -14.40 -4.29 -1.87
CA VAL A 172 -13.74 -3.56 -2.98
C VAL A 172 -14.32 -2.15 -3.09
N GLN A 173 -13.55 -1.14 -2.70
CA GLN A 173 -13.90 0.29 -2.86
C GLN A 173 -13.38 0.88 -4.16
N PHE A 174 -12.35 0.28 -4.76
CA PHE A 174 -11.79 0.70 -6.03
C PHE A 174 -11.47 -0.52 -6.86
N LEU A 175 -11.82 -0.45 -8.14
CA LEU A 175 -11.60 -1.49 -9.13
C LEU A 175 -11.40 -0.84 -10.49
N GLU A 176 -10.28 -1.13 -11.13
CA GLU A 176 -10.02 -0.76 -12.53
C GLU A 176 -9.47 -1.95 -13.30
N ILE A 177 -9.87 -2.04 -14.57
CA ILE A 177 -9.35 -2.97 -15.56
C ILE A 177 -8.90 -2.18 -16.79
N GLY A 178 -7.78 -2.58 -17.39
CA GLY A 178 -7.32 -1.96 -18.61
C GLY A 178 -5.92 -2.39 -19.04
N ALA A 179 -5.20 -1.51 -19.73
CA ALA A 179 -3.80 -1.79 -20.06
C ALA A 179 -2.97 -1.94 -18.77
N PRO A 180 -2.01 -2.89 -18.71
CA PRO A 180 -1.12 -3.02 -17.56
C PRO A 180 -0.38 -1.72 -17.28
N GLN A 181 -0.40 -1.26 -16.03
CA GLN A 181 0.33 -0.06 -15.63
C GLN A 181 1.74 -0.40 -15.13
N PRO A 182 2.76 0.38 -15.51
CA PRO A 182 4.10 0.23 -14.96
C PRO A 182 4.12 0.56 -13.46
N VAL A 183 4.93 -0.19 -12.70
CA VAL A 183 5.17 0.10 -11.29
C VAL A 183 6.29 1.14 -11.22
N THR A 184 5.92 2.42 -11.11
CA THR A 184 6.91 3.49 -10.90
C THR A 184 7.19 3.63 -9.41
N ARG A 185 8.43 3.41 -8.99
CA ARG A 185 8.94 3.88 -7.68
C ARG A 185 9.67 5.19 -7.93
N SER A 186 9.26 6.27 -7.27
CA SER A 186 9.99 7.53 -7.27
C SER A 186 11.30 7.38 -6.51
N ALA A 187 12.44 7.50 -7.20
CA ALA A 187 13.75 7.51 -6.55
C ALA A 187 14.20 8.96 -6.30
N CYS A 188 14.39 9.33 -5.03
CA CYS A 188 15.17 10.50 -4.64
C CYS A 188 16.65 10.15 -4.86
N ARG A 189 17.39 10.94 -5.64
CA ARG A 189 18.85 10.77 -5.72
C ARG A 189 19.46 11.41 -4.49
N ALA A 190 20.00 10.58 -3.57
CA ALA A 190 20.94 11.09 -2.59
C ALA A 190 22.16 11.66 -3.35
N GLN A 191 22.52 12.91 -3.07
CA GLN A 191 23.78 13.50 -3.53
C GLN A 191 24.92 13.01 -2.65
#